data_AF-A0AAP9LBS2-F1
#
_entry.id   AF-A0AAP9LBS2-F1
#
_cell.length_a   1.000
_cell.length_b   1.000
_cell.length_c   1.000
_cell.angle_alpha   90.00
_cell.angle_beta   90.00
_cell.angle_gamma   90.00
#
_symmetry.space_group_name_H-M   'P 1'
#
loop_
_entity.id
_entity.type
_entity.pdbx_description
1 polymer ?
#
loop_
_entity_poly.entity_id
_entity_poly.type
_entity_poly.pdbx_seq_one_letter_code
_entity_poly.pdbx_strand_id
1 'polypeptide(L)'
;MWGTPVPPEGWMELNGQLFNPSGNPVLASLYPSGQVPDFRGYFPRGWDNGSGVDSNGSRAILTVQNDAIRNITGSFQTFDYNGYSPTGVFSHKSRSGSSVSGSPQAWSHSIVQIDASSTVPTADENRPKNISVMFIIKAG
;
A
#
# COMPACT_ATOMS: atom_id res chain seq x y z
N MET A 1 -14.54 -10.22 -12.54
CA MET A 1 -14.40 -8.76 -12.68
C MET A 1 -15.32 -8.29 -13.78
N TRP A 2 -15.87 -7.08 -13.66
CA TRP A 2 -16.84 -6.54 -14.58
C TRP A 2 -16.58 -5.04 -14.84
N GLY A 3 -16.70 -4.63 -16.11
CA GLY A 3 -16.24 -3.33 -16.59
C GLY A 3 -17.33 -2.25 -16.67
N THR A 4 -18.56 -2.54 -16.25
CA THR A 4 -19.68 -1.58 -16.28
C THR A 4 -20.29 -1.46 -14.87
N PRO A 5 -21.04 -0.38 -14.57
CA PRO A 5 -21.58 -0.14 -13.23
C PRO A 5 -22.79 -1.03 -12.88
N VAL A 6 -23.26 -1.89 -13.78
CA VAL A 6 -24.41 -2.77 -13.55
C VAL A 6 -23.98 -4.23 -13.81
N PRO A 7 -24.05 -5.14 -12.82
CA PRO A 7 -23.79 -6.55 -13.04
C PRO A 7 -24.74 -7.12 -14.11
N PRO A 8 -24.29 -8.10 -14.92
CA PRO A 8 -25.20 -8.84 -15.81
C PRO A 8 -26.27 -9.59 -15.01
N GLU A 9 -27.35 -9.97 -15.68
CA GLU A 9 -28.39 -10.81 -15.08
C GLU A 9 -27.80 -12.11 -14.51
N GLY A 10 -28.26 -12.47 -13.30
CA GLY A 10 -27.78 -13.64 -12.57
C GLY A 10 -26.40 -13.47 -11.93
N TRP A 11 -25.87 -12.25 -11.86
CA TRP A 11 -24.65 -11.91 -11.12
C TRP A 11 -24.94 -10.86 -10.04
N MET A 12 -24.18 -10.92 -8.95
CA MET A 12 -24.23 -9.95 -7.86
C MET A 12 -22.88 -9.30 -7.65
N GLU A 13 -22.87 -8.02 -7.32
CA GLU A 13 -21.67 -7.31 -6.87
C GLU A 13 -21.22 -7.79 -5.49
N LEU A 14 -19.91 -7.98 -5.30
CA LEU A 14 -19.26 -8.21 -4.01
C LEU A 14 -19.07 -6.88 -3.25
N ASN A 15 -20.18 -6.31 -2.77
CA ASN A 15 -20.25 -5.02 -2.08
C ASN A 15 -20.76 -5.14 -0.62
N GLY A 16 -20.72 -6.32 -0.03
CA GLY A 16 -21.24 -6.54 1.33
C GLY A 16 -22.76 -6.66 1.44
N GLN A 17 -23.50 -6.70 0.33
CA GLN A 17 -24.96 -6.79 0.37
C GLN A 17 -25.47 -8.14 0.89
N LEU A 18 -26.65 -8.11 1.51
CA LEU A 18 -27.41 -9.30 1.85
C LEU A 18 -28.08 -9.89 0.59
N PHE A 19 -28.29 -11.20 0.57
CA PHE A 19 -29.05 -11.90 -0.46
C PHE A 19 -30.07 -12.85 0.17
N ASN A 20 -31.12 -13.19 -0.59
CA ASN A 20 -32.11 -14.17 -0.16
C ASN A 20 -31.55 -15.60 -0.35
N PRO A 21 -31.28 -16.36 0.73
CA PRO A 21 -30.71 -17.70 0.61
C PRO A 21 -31.65 -18.69 -0.08
N SER A 22 -32.96 -18.56 0.13
CA SER A 22 -33.96 -19.44 -0.51
C SER A 22 -34.06 -19.19 -2.01
N GLY A 23 -33.84 -17.95 -2.45
CA GLY A 23 -33.80 -17.58 -3.86
C GLY A 23 -32.47 -17.90 -4.55
N ASN A 24 -31.40 -18.10 -3.78
CA ASN A 24 -30.04 -18.32 -4.28
C ASN A 24 -29.35 -19.47 -3.50
N PRO A 25 -29.85 -20.71 -3.62
CA PRO A 25 -29.37 -21.83 -2.80
C PRO A 25 -27.91 -22.19 -3.05
N VAL A 26 -27.42 -22.02 -4.29
CA VAL A 26 -26.01 -22.22 -4.64
C VAL A 26 -25.15 -21.20 -3.89
N LEU A 27 -25.50 -19.91 -3.96
CA LEU A 27 -24.77 -18.87 -3.24
C LEU A 27 -24.84 -19.06 -1.72
N ALA A 28 -25.98 -19.51 -1.19
CA ALA A 28 -26.16 -19.82 0.23
C ALA A 28 -25.23 -20.94 0.71
N SER A 29 -24.92 -21.92 -0.14
CA SER A 29 -23.94 -22.97 0.20
C SER A 29 -22.50 -22.46 0.31
N LEU A 30 -22.18 -21.38 -0.41
CA LEU A 30 -20.86 -20.74 -0.38
C LEU A 30 -20.77 -19.68 0.73
N TYR A 31 -21.85 -18.94 0.96
CA TYR A 31 -21.96 -17.87 1.96
C TYR A 31 -23.19 -18.08 2.86
N PRO A 32 -23.09 -18.96 3.87
CA PRO A 32 -24.23 -19.31 4.73
C PRO A 32 -24.80 -18.15 5.55
N SER A 33 -24.05 -17.05 5.71
CA SER A 33 -24.51 -15.83 6.35
C SER A 33 -25.59 -15.09 5.55
N GLY A 34 -25.81 -15.45 4.28
CA GLY A 34 -26.69 -14.69 3.40
C GLY A 34 -26.09 -13.33 3.00
N GLN A 35 -24.78 -13.16 3.11
CA GLN A 35 -24.08 -11.93 2.78
C GLN A 35 -22.86 -12.24 1.89
N VAL A 36 -22.71 -11.48 0.81
CA VAL A 36 -21.49 -11.55 -0.01
C VAL A 36 -20.37 -10.70 0.64
N PRO A 37 -19.09 -11.04 0.41
CA PRO A 37 -17.99 -10.18 0.83
C PRO A 37 -18.04 -8.77 0.22
N ASP A 38 -17.33 -7.82 0.82
CA ASP A 38 -17.12 -6.48 0.26
C ASP A 38 -15.69 -6.33 -0.25
N PHE A 39 -15.53 -6.17 -1.56
CA PHE A 39 -14.24 -6.05 -2.25
C PHE A 39 -13.97 -4.60 -2.68
N ARG A 40 -14.87 -3.66 -2.42
CA ARG A 40 -14.74 -2.28 -2.89
C ARG A 40 -13.54 -1.61 -2.24
N GLY A 41 -12.68 -1.00 -3.05
CA GLY A 41 -11.45 -0.33 -2.59
C GLY A 41 -10.28 -1.28 -2.26
N TYR A 42 -10.47 -2.60 -2.36
CA TYR A 42 -9.41 -3.57 -2.09
C TYR A 42 -8.81 -4.14 -3.38
N PHE A 43 -7.50 -4.40 -3.33
CA PHE A 43 -6.83 -5.22 -4.34
C PHE A 43 -6.91 -6.70 -3.95
N PRO A 44 -7.43 -7.58 -4.82
CA PRO A 44 -7.42 -9.01 -4.53
C PRO A 44 -6.00 -9.54 -4.62
N ARG A 45 -5.64 -10.35 -3.63
CA ARG A 45 -4.43 -11.17 -3.64
C ARG A 45 -4.85 -12.63 -3.79
N GLY A 46 -4.10 -13.41 -4.57
CA GLY A 46 -4.29 -14.86 -4.62
C GLY A 46 -4.02 -15.48 -3.25
N TRP A 47 -4.90 -16.36 -2.79
CA TRP A 47 -4.66 -17.13 -1.58
C TRP A 47 -3.49 -18.10 -1.80
N ASP A 48 -2.49 -18.05 -0.93
CA ASP A 48 -1.24 -18.80 -1.13
C ASP A 48 -1.44 -20.31 -1.20
N ASN A 49 -2.38 -20.84 -0.41
CA ASN A 49 -2.74 -22.26 -0.36
C ASN A 49 -1.51 -23.21 -0.29
N GLY A 50 -0.47 -22.81 0.45
CA GLY A 50 0.74 -23.60 0.65
C GLY A 50 1.77 -23.51 -0.48
N SER A 51 1.61 -22.59 -1.45
CA SER A 51 2.58 -22.40 -2.52
C SER A 51 3.91 -21.79 -2.04
N GLY A 52 3.88 -21.08 -0.90
CA GLY A 52 5.04 -20.39 -0.34
C GLY A 52 5.46 -19.13 -1.09
N VAL A 53 4.68 -18.68 -2.08
CA VAL A 53 4.90 -17.42 -2.80
C VAL A 53 4.53 -16.23 -1.92
N ASP A 54 3.45 -16.35 -1.14
CA ASP A 54 3.16 -15.35 -0.11
C ASP A 54 4.10 -15.54 1.08
N SER A 55 4.99 -14.57 1.27
CA SER A 55 5.94 -14.54 2.39
C SER A 55 5.27 -14.57 3.77
N ASN A 56 3.97 -14.26 3.84
CA ASN A 56 3.15 -14.44 5.02
C ASN A 56 2.13 -15.56 4.78
N GLY A 57 2.63 -16.78 4.57
CA GLY A 57 1.86 -17.98 4.18
C GLY A 57 0.81 -18.47 5.19
N SER A 58 0.51 -17.71 6.24
CA SER A 58 -0.54 -18.00 7.23
C SER A 58 -1.83 -17.21 7.01
N ARG A 59 -1.93 -16.38 5.96
CA ARG A 59 -3.14 -15.58 5.70
C ARG A 59 -4.34 -16.47 5.39
N ALA A 60 -5.40 -16.27 6.17
CA ALA A 60 -6.69 -16.89 5.90
C ALA A 60 -7.42 -16.17 4.76
N ILE A 61 -8.30 -16.90 4.08
CA ILE A 61 -9.20 -16.36 3.06
C ILE A 61 -10.01 -15.18 3.63
N LEU A 62 -10.16 -14.12 2.83
CA LEU A 62 -10.87 -12.87 3.17
C LEU A 62 -10.27 -12.04 4.32
N THR A 63 -9.04 -12.31 4.74
CA THR A 63 -8.33 -11.40 5.66
C THR A 63 -7.84 -10.15 4.92
N VAL A 64 -7.99 -8.98 5.56
CA VAL A 64 -7.52 -7.70 5.02
C VAL A 64 -6.03 -7.56 5.32
N GLN A 65 -5.30 -7.09 4.31
CA GLN A 65 -3.92 -6.65 4.46
C GLN A 65 -3.85 -5.15 4.14
N ASN A 66 -3.32 -4.35 5.06
CA ASN A 66 -3.04 -2.94 4.82
C ASN A 66 -1.86 -2.75 3.88
N ASP A 67 -1.76 -1.57 3.29
CA ASP A 67 -0.68 -1.20 2.40
C ASP A 67 0.68 -1.23 3.10
N ALA A 68 1.71 -1.54 2.33
CA ALA A 68 3.09 -1.49 2.77
C ALA A 68 3.98 -1.13 1.59
N ILE A 69 4.97 -0.26 1.84
CA ILE A 69 6.06 -0.02 0.90
C ILE A 69 7.25 -0.92 1.24
N ARG A 70 8.14 -1.10 0.26
CA ARG A 70 9.49 -1.63 0.55
C ARG A 70 10.24 -0.61 1.39
N ASN A 71 11.21 -1.11 2.18
CA ASN A 71 12.06 -0.23 2.97
C ASN A 71 12.77 0.80 2.06
N ILE A 72 12.81 2.04 2.52
CA ILE A 72 13.50 3.16 1.87
C ILE A 72 14.62 3.57 2.80
N THR A 73 15.84 3.58 2.29
CA THR A 73 17.03 3.83 3.10
C THR A 73 17.76 5.08 2.66
N GLY A 74 18.52 5.64 3.59
CA GLY A 74 19.42 6.75 3.40
C GLY A 74 20.21 6.98 4.68
N SER A 75 21.28 7.75 4.59
CA SER A 75 22.07 8.13 5.76
C SER A 75 22.69 9.50 5.58
N PHE A 76 23.01 10.15 6.68
CA PHE A 76 23.84 11.34 6.73
C PHE A 76 24.57 11.39 8.08
N GLN A 77 25.70 12.07 8.14
CA GLN A 77 26.47 12.25 9.38
C GLN A 77 26.06 13.57 10.04
N THR A 78 26.13 13.67 11.38
CA THR A 78 25.71 14.89 12.09
C THR A 78 26.87 15.78 12.53
N PHE A 79 28.10 15.24 12.60
CA PHE A 79 29.29 15.95 13.06
C PHE A 79 30.41 15.85 12.03
N ASP A 80 30.61 16.92 11.26
CA ASP A 80 31.77 17.07 10.37
C ASP A 80 32.11 18.56 10.20
N TYR A 81 33.41 18.89 10.29
CA TYR A 81 33.93 20.24 10.07
C TYR A 81 33.65 20.72 8.65
N ASN A 82 33.81 19.84 7.65
CA ASN A 82 33.69 20.17 6.23
C ASN A 82 32.28 19.94 5.69
N GLY A 83 31.30 19.67 6.56
CA GLY A 83 29.95 19.24 6.23
C GLY A 83 29.89 17.78 5.78
N TYR A 84 28.67 17.26 5.66
CA TYR A 84 28.44 15.85 5.33
C TYR A 84 27.66 15.72 4.02
N SER A 85 27.78 14.55 3.39
CA SER A 85 27.03 14.21 2.17
C SER A 85 25.90 13.25 2.53
N PRO A 86 24.62 13.69 2.49
CA PRO A 86 23.50 12.79 2.67
C PRO A 86 23.39 11.81 1.48
N THR A 87 22.83 10.63 1.74
CA THR A 87 22.64 9.56 0.75
C THR A 87 21.21 9.03 0.78
N GLY A 88 20.81 8.35 -0.30
CA GLY A 88 19.46 7.80 -0.44
C GLY A 88 18.42 8.92 -0.54
N VAL A 89 17.36 8.80 0.26
CA VAL A 89 16.27 9.80 0.28
C VAL A 89 16.60 11.11 1.00
N PHE A 90 17.80 11.21 1.58
CA PHE A 90 18.24 12.44 2.23
C PHE A 90 18.95 13.36 1.23
N SER A 91 18.64 14.65 1.31
CA SER A 91 19.33 15.69 0.54
C SER A 91 19.49 16.97 1.36
N HIS A 92 20.41 17.84 0.95
CA HIS A 92 20.55 19.17 1.55
C HIS A 92 19.38 20.05 1.09
N LYS A 93 18.57 20.52 2.04
CA LYS A 93 17.58 21.58 1.80
C LYS A 93 18.24 22.95 1.76
N SER A 94 19.20 23.19 2.66
CA SER A 94 20.03 24.39 2.69
C SER A 94 21.34 24.13 3.43
N ARG A 95 22.40 24.83 3.04
CA ARG A 95 23.70 24.76 3.68
C ARG A 95 24.31 26.14 3.83
N SER A 96 24.81 26.45 5.02
CA SER A 96 25.47 27.73 5.33
C SER A 96 26.75 27.50 6.12
N GLY A 97 27.69 28.45 6.02
CA GLY A 97 28.84 28.48 6.92
C GLY A 97 28.41 28.74 8.37
N SER A 98 29.15 28.19 9.32
CA SER A 98 28.96 28.42 10.75
C SER A 98 30.32 28.50 11.45
N SER A 99 30.34 29.15 12.62
CA SER A 99 31.52 29.25 13.48
C SER A 99 31.16 28.75 14.87
N VAL A 100 31.97 27.84 15.41
CA VAL A 100 31.81 27.29 16.77
C VAL A 100 32.87 27.89 17.68
N SER A 101 32.46 28.47 18.81
CA SER A 101 33.38 29.08 19.78
C SER A 101 34.41 28.06 20.27
N GLY A 102 35.69 28.44 20.28
CA GLY A 102 36.80 27.57 20.66
C GLY A 102 37.28 26.60 19.57
N SER A 103 36.69 26.61 18.37
CA SER A 103 37.18 25.83 17.24
C SER A 103 37.98 26.70 16.26
N PRO A 104 39.21 26.30 15.90
CA PRO A 104 40.01 27.01 14.90
C PRO A 104 39.58 26.71 13.45
N GLN A 105 38.63 25.79 13.23
CA GLN A 105 38.14 25.39 11.91
C GLN A 105 36.81 26.07 11.55
N ALA A 106 36.58 26.29 10.26
CA ALA A 106 35.27 26.68 9.74
C ALA A 106 34.30 25.48 9.80
N TRP A 107 33.05 25.73 10.20
CA TRP A 107 32.01 24.70 10.28
C TRP A 107 30.94 24.94 9.23
N SER A 108 30.08 23.96 9.03
CA SER A 108 28.87 24.13 8.24
C SER A 108 27.62 23.75 9.02
N HIS A 109 26.56 24.53 8.84
CA HIS A 109 25.22 24.22 9.28
C HIS A 109 24.43 23.73 8.06
N SER A 110 23.80 22.56 8.18
CA SER A 110 23.03 21.94 7.09
C SER A 110 21.65 21.56 7.59
N ILE A 111 20.62 21.94 6.83
CA ILE A 111 19.28 21.41 6.98
C ILE A 111 19.15 20.26 5.99
N VAL A 112 18.96 19.06 6.53
CA VAL A 112 18.65 17.87 5.72
C VAL A 112 17.16 17.72 5.62
N GLN A 113 16.70 17.39 4.41
CA GLN A 113 15.34 16.93 4.19
C GLN A 113 15.34 15.47 3.79
N ILE A 114 14.24 14.80 4.12
CA ILE A 114 13.87 13.53 3.54
C ILE A 114 12.85 13.81 2.43
N ASP A 115 13.11 13.27 1.25
CA ASP A 115 12.19 13.34 0.12
C ASP A 115 12.15 11.99 -0.60
N ALA A 116 11.11 11.21 -0.33
CA ALA A 116 10.92 9.89 -0.94
C ALA A 116 10.72 9.98 -2.46
N SER A 117 10.22 11.11 -2.98
CA SER A 117 9.94 11.30 -4.41
C SER A 117 11.20 11.20 -5.28
N SER A 118 12.38 11.38 -4.68
CA SER A 118 13.67 11.20 -5.33
C SER A 118 13.99 9.73 -5.71
N THR A 119 13.30 8.75 -5.12
CA THR A 119 13.59 7.32 -5.32
C THR A 119 12.37 6.49 -5.69
N VAL A 120 11.17 6.94 -5.31
CA VAL A 120 9.92 6.24 -5.58
C VAL A 120 8.81 7.23 -5.96
N PRO A 121 7.83 6.85 -6.79
CA PRO A 121 6.63 7.66 -6.98
C PRO A 121 5.89 7.86 -5.66
N THR A 122 5.39 9.07 -5.42
CA THR A 122 4.63 9.42 -4.21
C THR A 122 3.19 9.81 -4.56
N ALA A 123 2.29 9.55 -3.61
CA ALA A 123 0.88 9.93 -3.63
C ALA A 123 0.34 9.85 -2.18
N ASP A 124 -0.87 10.34 -1.93
CA ASP A 124 -1.52 10.23 -0.61
C ASP A 124 -1.86 8.79 -0.21
N GLU A 125 -1.96 7.89 -1.20
CA GLU A 125 -2.20 6.46 -1.04
C GLU A 125 -1.11 5.65 -1.76
N ASN A 126 -0.55 4.64 -1.08
CA ASN A 126 0.38 3.71 -1.70
C ASN A 126 -0.38 2.69 -2.56
N ARG A 127 -0.35 2.89 -3.88
CA ARG A 127 -1.04 2.02 -4.84
C ARG A 127 -0.24 1.79 -6.12
N PRO A 128 -0.28 0.57 -6.69
CA PRO A 128 0.17 0.39 -8.06
C PRO A 128 -0.78 1.11 -9.03
N LYS A 129 -0.33 1.32 -10.27
CA LYS A 129 -1.25 1.66 -11.36
C LYS A 129 -2.33 0.59 -11.45
N ASN A 130 -3.58 1.02 -11.48
CA ASN A 130 -4.73 0.13 -11.45
C ASN A 130 -5.89 0.66 -12.29
N ILE A 131 -6.83 -0.22 -12.57
CA ILE A 131 -8.10 0.08 -13.23
C ILE A 131 -9.21 -0.36 -12.29
N SER A 132 -10.15 0.52 -11.98
CA SER A 132 -11.32 0.20 -11.18
C SER A 132 -12.29 -0.69 -11.96
N VAL A 133 -12.63 -1.83 -11.36
CA VAL A 133 -13.59 -2.79 -11.91
C VAL A 133 -14.50 -3.27 -10.78
N MET A 134 -15.70 -3.73 -11.15
CA MET A 134 -16.61 -4.34 -10.20
C MET A 134 -16.23 -5.81 -9.98
N PHE A 135 -16.14 -6.25 -8.73
CA PHE A 135 -16.08 -7.68 -8.41
C PHE A 135 -17.49 -8.23 -8.35
N ILE A 136 -17.75 -9.29 -9.11
CA ILE A 136 -19.08 -9.92 -9.19
C ILE A 136 -18.95 -11.42 -8.97
N ILE A 137 -20.03 -12.02 -8.47
CA ILE A 137 -20.20 -13.46 -8.28
C ILE A 137 -21.50 -13.93 -8.92
N LYS A 138 -21.55 -15.18 -9.39
CA LYS A 138 -22.78 -15.77 -9.91
C LYS A 138 -23.74 -16.00 -8.74
N ALA A 139 -24.98 -15.52 -8.88
CA ALA A 139 -26.01 -15.62 -7.83
C ALA A 139 -26.69 -16.99 -7.79
N GLY A 140 -26.74 -17.68 -8.92
CA GLY A 140 -27.37 -18.98 -9.13
C GLY A 140 -27.42 -19.31 -10.61
#